data_AF-A0AAJ1D0A7-F1
#
_entry.id   AF-A0AAJ1D0A7-F1
#
_cell.length_a   1.000
_cell.length_b   1.000
_cell.length_c   1.000
_cell.angle_alpha   90.00
_cell.angle_beta   90.00
_cell.angle_gamma   90.00
#
_symmetry.space_group_name_H-M   'P 1'
#
loop_
_entity.id
_entity.type
_entity.pdbx_description
1 polymer ?
#
loop_
_entity_poly.entity_id
_entity_poly.type
_entity_poly.pdbx_seq_one_letter_code
_entity_poly.pdbx_strand_id
1 'polypeptide(L)' 'MTEKFSLNLAVRKLCRKNGLSVHQLAVNCGDKQRAVYQNINRDSPSIAACEKYADALGVSLVELMRAGYVKPPANKESPC' A
#
# COMPACT_ATOMS: atom_id res chain seq x y z
N MET A 1 21.01 -1.97 -4.59
CA MET A 1 19.91 -2.36 -3.68
C MET A 1 18.66 -2.54 -4.53
N THR A 2 18.11 -3.74 -4.59
CA THR A 2 16.76 -3.96 -5.13
C THR A 2 15.78 -3.22 -4.24
N GLU A 3 15.03 -2.26 -4.78
CA GLU A 3 14.04 -1.52 -4.00
C GLU A 3 12.95 -2.50 -3.54
N LYS A 4 12.84 -2.72 -2.23
CA LYS A 4 11.85 -3.62 -1.63
C LYS A 4 10.52 -2.89 -1.49
N PHE A 5 9.46 -3.48 -2.01
CA PHE A 5 8.10 -2.98 -1.79
C PHE A 5 7.75 -2.96 -0.30
N SER A 6 7.14 -1.88 0.16
CA SER A 6 6.59 -1.76 1.51
C SER A 6 5.12 -1.37 1.48
N LEU A 7 4.25 -2.30 1.89
CA LEU A 7 2.82 -2.02 2.03
C LEU A 7 2.56 -0.98 3.13
N ASN A 8 3.32 -1.01 4.22
CA ASN A 8 3.26 0.04 5.25
C ASN A 8 3.51 1.43 4.65
N LEU A 9 4.55 1.57 3.83
CA LEU A 9 4.87 2.84 3.18
C LEU A 9 3.73 3.29 2.25
N ALA A 10 3.24 2.38 1.41
CA ALA A 10 2.13 2.65 0.48
C ALA A 10 0.90 3.17 1.23
N VAL A 11 0.45 2.40 2.22
CA VAL A 11 -0.74 2.71 3.02
C VAL A 11 -0.57 4.05 3.73
N ARG A 12 0.57 4.31 4.38
CA ARG A 12 0.79 5.59 5.07
C ARG A 12 0.79 6.79 4.12
N LYS A 13 1.42 6.67 2.94
CA LYS A 13 1.43 7.75 1.95
C LYS A 13 0.01 8.04 1.44
N LEU A 14 -0.73 7.00 1.10
CA LEU A 14 -2.09 7.14 0.56
C LEU A 14 -3.10 7.59 1.61
N CYS A 15 -3.00 7.10 2.84
CA CYS A 15 -3.76 7.62 3.98
C CYS A 15 -3.55 9.13 4.14
N ARG A 16 -2.30 9.61 4.14
CA ARG A 16 -1.99 11.05 4.22
C ARG A 16 -2.55 11.83 3.04
N LYS A 17 -2.42 11.31 1.82
CA LYS A 17 -2.95 11.95 0.60
C LYS A 17 -4.47 12.10 0.65
N ASN A 18 -5.17 11.12 1.19
CA ASN A 18 -6.64 11.08 1.23
C ASN A 18 -7.23 11.64 2.52
N GLY A 19 -6.42 12.19 3.44
CA GLY A 19 -6.90 12.70 4.73
C GLY A 19 -7.45 11.60 5.66
N LEU A 20 -7.08 10.34 5.44
CA LEU A 20 -7.53 9.18 6.20
C LEU A 20 -6.51 8.79 7.27
N SER A 21 -7.00 8.41 8.44
CA SER A 21 -6.20 7.71 9.44
C SER A 21 -6.16 6.21 9.15
N VAL A 22 -5.13 5.52 9.67
CA VAL A 22 -5.07 4.03 9.62
C VAL A 22 -6.25 3.41 10.38
N HIS A 23 -6.80 4.12 11.37
CA HIS A 23 -8.01 3.69 12.06
C HIS A 23 -9.23 3.72 11.14
N GLN A 24 -9.44 4.81 10.39
CA GLN A 24 -10.52 4.89 9.40
C GLN A 24 -10.33 3.87 8.28
N LEU A 25 -9.10 3.63 7.83
CA LEU A 25 -8.80 2.55 6.89
C LEU A 25 -9.25 1.19 7.44
N ALA A 26 -8.98 0.91 8.72
CA ALA A 26 -9.41 -0.34 9.34
C ALA A 26 -10.94 -0.47 9.36
N VAL A 27 -11.65 0.62 9.66
CA VAL A 27 -13.12 0.67 9.58
C VAL A 27 -13.61 0.39 8.16
N ASN A 28 -13.02 1.03 7.14
CA ASN A 28 -13.37 0.78 5.72
C ASN A 28 -13.09 -0.68 5.30
N CYS A 29 -12.06 -1.30 5.87
CA CYS A 29 -11.71 -2.70 5.62
C CYS A 29 -12.59 -3.71 6.40
N GLY A 30 -13.45 -3.25 7.31
CA GLY A 30 -14.14 -4.13 8.27
C GLY A 30 -13.21 -4.84 9.25
N ASP A 31 -11.99 -4.32 9.45
CA ASP A 31 -10.94 -4.93 10.25
C ASP A 31 -10.71 -4.19 11.58
N LYS A 32 -10.10 -4.89 12.54
CA LYS A 32 -9.51 -4.24 13.72
C LYS A 32 -8.22 -3.53 13.31
N GLN A 33 -8.01 -2.32 13.83
CA GLN A 33 -6.79 -1.54 13.57
C GLN A 33 -5.49 -2.32 13.82
N ARG A 34 -5.47 -3.19 14.84
CA ARG A 34 -4.33 -4.09 15.11
C ARG A 34 -4.05 -5.05 13.95
N ALA A 35 -5.09 -5.61 13.34
CA ALA A 35 -4.96 -6.53 12.20
C ALA A 35 -4.38 -5.81 10.98
N VAL A 36 -4.82 -4.56 10.74
CA VAL A 36 -4.23 -3.71 9.69
C VAL A 36 -2.74 -3.50 9.92
N TYR A 37 -2.33 -3.11 11.13
CA TYR A 37 -0.90 -2.95 11.43
C TYR A 37 -0.10 -4.24 11.26
N GLN A 38 -0.66 -5.39 11.64
CA GLN A 38 0.00 -6.68 11.42
C GLN A 38 0.17 -6.99 9.94
N ASN A 39 -0.84 -6.72 9.12
CA ASN A 39 -0.80 -6.99 7.68
C ASN A 39 0.16 -6.05 6.93
N ILE A 40 0.10 -4.74 7.19
CA ILE A 40 0.92 -3.77 6.45
C ILE A 40 2.41 -3.86 6.80
N ASN A 41 2.75 -4.38 7.98
CA ASN A 41 4.12 -4.58 8.43
C ASN A 41 4.73 -5.92 7.99
N ARG A 42 4.00 -6.76 7.26
CA ARG A 42 4.56 -8.00 6.72
C ARG A 42 5.60 -7.69 5.66
N ASP A 43 6.71 -8.44 5.69
CA ASP A 43 7.76 -8.37 4.67
C ASP A 43 7.27 -8.80 3.28
N SER A 44 6.29 -9.70 3.24
CA SER A 44 5.68 -10.25 2.02
C SER A 44 4.15 -10.22 2.15
N PRO A 45 3.50 -9.07 1.92
CA PRO A 45 2.04 -8.98 1.93
C PRO A 45 1.45 -9.75 0.75
N SER A 46 0.29 -10.39 0.96
CA SER A 46 -0.42 -11.07 -0.13
C SER A 46 -1.06 -10.07 -1.08
N ILE A 47 -1.22 -10.46 -2.35
CA ILE A 47 -1.93 -9.65 -3.36
C ILE A 47 -3.35 -9.32 -2.90
N ALA A 48 -4.06 -10.31 -2.31
CA ALA A 48 -5.38 -10.10 -1.74
C ALA A 48 -5.42 -9.01 -0.65
N ALA A 49 -4.35 -8.89 0.16
CA ALA A 49 -4.26 -7.81 1.14
C ALA A 49 -4.03 -6.45 0.46
N CYS A 50 -3.18 -6.41 -0.56
CA CYS A 50 -2.95 -5.21 -1.35
C CYS A 50 -4.23 -4.71 -2.04
N GLU A 51 -5.00 -5.62 -2.66
CA GLU A 51 -6.31 -5.32 -3.27
C GLU A 51 -7.29 -4.78 -2.24
N LYS A 52 -7.44 -5.48 -1.10
CA LYS A 52 -8.31 -5.05 0.00
C LYS A 52 -8.00 -3.62 0.47
N TYR A 53 -6.71 -3.29 0.63
CA TYR A 53 -6.32 -1.95 1.07
C TYR A 53 -6.44 -0.91 -0.04
N ALA A 54 -6.24 -1.26 -1.30
CA ALA A 54 -6.45 -0.36 -2.43
C ALA A 54 -7.93 0.04 -2.53
N ASP A 55 -8.84 -0.93 -2.44
CA ASP A 55 -10.28 -0.71 -2.45
C ASP A 55 -10.72 0.17 -1.27
N ALA A 56 -10.26 -0.13 -0.06
CA ALA A 56 -10.61 0.64 1.14
C ALA A 56 -10.03 2.08 1.14
N LEU A 57 -8.97 2.32 0.37
CA LEU A 57 -8.37 3.63 0.13
C LEU A 57 -8.99 4.37 -1.06
N GLY A 58 -9.83 3.69 -1.86
CA GLY A 58 -10.43 4.23 -3.08
C GLY A 58 -9.39 4.51 -4.18
N VAL A 59 -8.35 3.68 -4.28
CA VAL A 59 -7.27 3.83 -5.28
C VAL A 59 -7.11 2.56 -6.10
N SER A 60 -6.44 2.65 -7.24
CA SER A 60 -6.06 1.45 -8.00
C SER A 60 -4.95 0.64 -7.30
N LEU A 61 -4.92 -0.67 -7.54
CA LEU A 61 -3.83 -1.54 -7.09
C LEU A 61 -2.45 -1.02 -7.57
N VAL A 62 -2.40 -0.48 -8.80
CA VAL A 62 -1.18 0.07 -9.38
C VAL A 62 -0.69 1.30 -8.61
N GLU A 63 -1.59 2.21 -8.21
CA GLU A 63 -1.23 3.37 -7.37
C GLU A 63 -0.70 2.94 -6.01
N LEU A 64 -1.33 1.93 -5.39
CA LEU A 64 -0.87 1.35 -4.13
C LEU A 64 0.54 0.76 -4.28
N MET A 65 0.78 -0.02 -5.34
CA MET A 65 2.10 -0.59 -5.63
C MET A 65 3.15 0.51 -5.81
N ARG A 66 2.86 1.54 -6.62
CA ARG A 66 3.78 2.68 -6.86
C ARG A 66 4.10 3.44 -5.58
N ALA A 67 3.13 3.64 -4.70
CA ALA A 67 3.33 4.35 -3.43
C ALA A 67 4.27 3.59 -2.48
N GLY A 68 4.31 2.26 -2.57
CA GLY A 68 5.11 1.39 -1.70
C GLY A 68 6.60 1.34 -2.01
N TYR A 69 7.07 2.01 -3.07
CA TYR A 69 8.49 2.19 -3.35
C TYR A 69 8.96 3.60 -2.95
N VAL A 70 10.22 3.70 -2.52
CA VAL A 70 10.83 4.98 -2.09
C VAL A 70 11.12 5.86 -3.31
N LYS A 71 11.55 5.25 -4.43
CA LYS A 71 11.50 5.83 -5.78
C LYS A 71 10.54 5.00 -6.63
N PRO A 72 9.80 5.59 -7.58
CA PRO A 72 9.14 4.77 -8.59
C PRO A 72 10.21 3.90 -9.25
N PRO A 73 9.98 2.59 -9.46
CA PRO A 73 10.94 1.76 -10.16
C PRO A 73 11.27 2.48 -11.46
N ALA A 74 12.55 2.78 -11.68
CA ALA A 74 12.98 3.35 -12.94
C ALA A 74 12.48 2.39 -14.01
N ASN A 75 11.50 2.85 -14.80
CA ASN A 75 11.04 2.15 -15.98
C ASN A 75 12.31 2.00 -16.83
N LYS A 76 12.95 0.84 -16.76
CA LYS A 76 13.87 0.44 -17.82
C LYS A 76 12.98 0.03 -18.97
N GLU A 77 12.34 1.01 -19.59
CA GLU A 77 12.05 0.93 -21.00
C GLU A 77 13.43 0.85 -21.65
N SER A 78 13.84 -0.38 -21.94
CA SER A 78 14.93 -0.61 -22.88
C SER A 78 14.50 0.07 -24.18
N PRO A 79 15.21 1.10 -24.67
CA PRO A 79 15.02 1.54 -26.03
C PRO A 79 15.59 0.46 -26.95
N CYS A 80 14.80 0.14 -27.98
CA CYS A 80 15.14 -0.59 -29.19
C CYS A 80 15.11 -2.12 -29.12
#